data_AF-A0A1F5FGD3-F1
#
_entry.id   AF-A0A1F5FGD3-F1
#
_cell.length_a   1.000
_cell.length_b   1.000
_cell.length_c   1.000
_cell.angle_alpha   90.00
_cell.angle_beta   90.00
_cell.angle_gamma   90.00
#
_symmetry.space_group_name_H-M   'P 1'
#
loop_
_entity.id
_entity.type
_entity.pdbx_description
1 polymer ?
#
loop_
_entity_poly.entity_id
_entity_poly.type
_entity_poly.pdbx_seq_one_letter_code
_entity_poly.pdbx_strand_id
1 'polypeptide(L)'
;MPRMALLLWFVTLGLLGLLLVSPYLNLESLLKLNIFPILLLILLAETFIDVQITRNLRDAVYLTIETLLLALLSFLVLSTQSLQEWVLLNPEIAVLGIGLTDWLIGKYSGLRLMEMWRFRKMLIE
;
A
#
# COMPACT_ATOMS: atom_id res chain seq x y z
N MET A 1 10.29 -21.21 5.07
CA MET A 1 11.41 -20.79 5.92
C MET A 1 12.76 -20.73 5.16
N PRO A 2 13.32 -21.80 4.56
CA PRO A 2 14.63 -21.71 3.87
C PRO A 2 14.61 -20.88 2.57
N ARG A 3 13.46 -20.85 1.87
CA ARG A 3 13.28 -20.11 0.62
C ARG A 3 13.36 -18.58 0.79
N MET A 4 12.85 -18.04 1.90
CA MET A 4 12.90 -16.60 2.21
C MET A 4 14.34 -16.13 2.45
N ALA A 5 15.11 -16.89 3.23
CA ALA A 5 16.50 -16.57 3.53
C ALA A 5 17.38 -16.54 2.28
N LEU A 6 17.19 -17.49 1.35
CA LEU A 6 17.92 -17.52 0.08
C LEU A 6 17.57 -16.34 -0.84
N LEU A 7 16.31 -15.91 -0.85
CA LEU A 7 15.87 -14.76 -1.65
C LEU A 7 16.38 -13.44 -1.07
N LEU A 8 16.31 -13.25 0.25
CA LEU A 8 16.91 -12.09 0.91
C LEU A 8 18.43 -12.05 0.69
N TRP A 9 19.11 -13.19 0.79
CA TRP A 9 20.53 -13.28 0.46
C TRP A 9 20.81 -12.83 -0.98
N PHE A 10 19.99 -13.24 -1.95
CA PHE A 10 20.12 -12.82 -3.35
C PHE A 10 19.87 -11.31 -3.54
N VAL A 11 18.85 -10.74 -2.88
CA VAL A 11 18.55 -9.30 -2.93
C VAL A 11 19.69 -8.47 -2.31
N THR A 12 20.23 -8.91 -1.17
CA THR A 12 21.37 -8.24 -0.53
C THR A 12 22.63 -8.26 -1.40
N LEU A 13 22.89 -9.38 -2.10
CA LEU A 13 23.96 -9.46 -3.09
C LEU A 13 23.73 -8.52 -4.27
N GLY A 14 22.50 -8.41 -4.76
CA GLY A 14 22.13 -7.48 -5.82
C GLY A 14 22.39 -6.02 -5.44
N LEU A 15 22.00 -5.63 -4.22
CA LEU A 15 22.27 -4.30 -3.67
C LEU A 15 23.76 -4.03 -3.51
N LEU A 16 24.52 -5.01 -3.03
CA LEU A 16 25.98 -4.90 -2.91
C LEU A 16 26.62 -4.70 -4.29
N GLY A 17 26.19 -5.45 -5.30
CA GLY A 17 26.63 -5.26 -6.68
C GLY A 17 26.29 -3.86 -7.21
N LEU A 18 25.08 -3.37 -6.94
CA LEU A 18 24.64 -2.05 -7.35
C LEU A 18 25.47 -0.92 -6.70
N LEU A 19 25.83 -1.07 -5.43
CA LEU A 19 26.72 -0.16 -4.71
C LEU A 19 28.14 -0.16 -5.28
N LEU A 20 28.66 -1.33 -5.71
CA LEU A 20 29.99 -1.43 -6.34
C LEU A 20 30.03 -0.86 -7.76
N VAL A 21 28.92 -0.93 -8.51
CA VAL A 21 28.81 -0.41 -9.89
C VAL A 21 28.45 1.08 -9.90
N SER A 22 27.82 1.58 -8.82
CA SER A 22 27.41 2.99 -8.67
C SER A 22 28.50 4.02 -8.98
N PRO A 23 29.78 3.86 -8.58
CA PRO A 23 30.85 4.81 -8.88
C PRO A 23 31.21 4.85 -10.37
N TYR A 24 31.11 3.71 -11.07
CA TYR A 24 31.44 3.62 -12.50
C TYR A 24 30.40 4.29 -13.40
N LEU A 25 29.15 4.34 -12.95
CA LEU A 25 28.04 4.96 -13.68
C LEU A 25 27.86 6.45 -13.36
N ASN A 26 28.77 7.07 -12.59
CA ASN A 26 28.66 8.46 -12.09
C ASN A 26 27.28 8.74 -11.44
N LEU A 27 26.71 7.72 -10.80
CA LEU A 27 25.45 7.83 -10.05
C LEU A 27 25.73 8.48 -8.69
N GLU A 28 26.32 9.68 -8.68
CA GLU A 28 26.55 10.46 -7.46
C GLU A 28 25.24 10.69 -6.69
N SER A 29 24.11 10.67 -7.40
CA SER A 29 22.78 10.73 -6.81
C SER A 29 22.52 9.54 -5.88
N LEU A 30 22.96 8.32 -6.19
CA LEU A 30 22.76 7.15 -5.31
C LEU A 30 23.55 7.23 -4.01
N LEU A 31 24.74 7.84 -4.04
CA LEU A 31 25.58 8.06 -2.85
C LEU A 31 25.15 9.29 -2.03
N LYS A 32 24.48 10.27 -2.68
CA LYS A 32 23.89 11.45 -2.04
C LYS A 32 22.47 11.20 -1.51
N LEU A 33 21.80 10.15 -1.98
CA LEU A 33 20.53 9.71 -1.42
C LEU A 33 20.80 9.19 0.00
N ASN A 34 20.07 9.73 0.96
CA ASN A 34 20.06 9.26 2.35
C ASN A 34 19.86 7.73 2.39
N ILE A 35 20.30 7.07 3.46
CA ILE A 35 20.07 5.63 3.71
C ILE A 35 18.58 5.25 3.59
N PHE A 36 17.69 6.23 3.78
CA PHE A 36 16.25 6.09 3.74
C PHE A 36 15.68 5.51 2.42
N PRO A 37 15.93 6.08 1.22
CA PRO A 37 15.54 5.47 -0.06
C PRO A 37 15.98 4.01 -0.24
N ILE A 38 17.20 3.67 0.17
CA ILE A 38 17.74 2.31 0.03
C ILE A 38 17.00 1.36 0.96
N LEU A 39 16.77 1.77 2.21
CA LEU A 39 15.98 1.00 3.19
C LEU A 39 14.56 0.74 2.67
N LEU A 40 13.93 1.75 2.05
CA LEU A 40 12.57 1.66 1.53
C LEU A 40 12.49 0.66 0.37
N LEU A 41 13.48 0.65 -0.53
CA LEU A 41 13.58 -0.35 -1.60
C LEU A 41 13.74 -1.77 -1.06
N ILE A 42 14.56 -1.95 -0.01
CA ILE A 42 14.73 -3.24 0.65
C ILE A 42 13.40 -3.72 1.26
N LEU A 43 12.72 -2.84 1.99
CA LEU A 43 11.46 -3.15 2.67
C LEU A 43 10.34 -3.48 1.66
N LEU A 44 10.32 -2.79 0.52
CA LEU A 44 9.42 -3.07 -0.59
C LEU A 44 9.71 -4.43 -1.22
N ALA A 45 10.99 -4.75 -1.44
CA ALA A 45 11.38 -6.06 -1.99
C ALA A 45 11.01 -7.20 -1.03
N GLU A 46 11.24 -7.02 0.27
CA GLU A 46 10.89 -8.00 1.31
C GLU A 46 9.39 -8.28 1.37
N THR A 47 8.58 -7.22 1.39
CA THR A 47 7.10 -7.34 1.40
C THR A 47 6.57 -7.94 0.09
N PHE A 48 7.16 -7.62 -1.06
CA PHE A 48 6.80 -8.22 -2.34
C PHE A 48 7.09 -9.73 -2.37
N ILE A 49 8.26 -10.13 -1.86
CA ILE A 49 8.67 -11.54 -1.82
C ILE A 49 7.77 -12.36 -0.88
N ASP A 50 7.42 -11.81 0.28
CA ASP A 50 6.52 -12.46 1.24
C ASP A 50 5.12 -12.71 0.65
N VAL A 51 4.58 -11.71 -0.06
CA VAL A 51 3.31 -11.83 -0.80
C VAL A 51 3.40 -12.87 -1.92
N GLN A 52 4.53 -12.90 -2.64
CA GLN A 52 4.77 -13.86 -3.72
C GLN A 52 4.83 -15.31 -3.25
N ILE A 53 5.32 -15.57 -2.03
CA ILE A 53 5.44 -16.92 -1.46
C ILE A 53 4.12 -17.39 -0.83
N THR A 54 3.30 -16.48 -0.33
CA THR A 54 2.07 -16.81 0.41
C THR A 54 0.88 -17.08 -0.50
N ARG A 55 0.91 -16.67 -1.78
CA ARG A 55 -0.20 -16.85 -2.73
C ARG A 55 0.21 -17.54 -4.02
N ASN A 56 -0.73 -18.25 -4.62
CA ASN A 56 -0.58 -18.80 -5.96
C ASN A 56 -0.26 -17.65 -6.93
N LEU A 57 0.83 -17.74 -7.70
CA LEU A 57 1.39 -16.63 -8.49
C LEU A 57 0.33 -15.95 -9.39
N ARG A 58 -0.63 -16.72 -9.92
CA ARG A 58 -1.70 -16.20 -10.78
C ARG A 58 -2.68 -15.30 -10.02
N ASP A 59 -3.07 -15.69 -8.81
CA ASP A 59 -4.03 -14.93 -8.00
C ASP A 59 -3.37 -13.67 -7.44
N ALA A 60 -2.10 -13.74 -7.06
CA ALA A 60 -1.33 -12.60 -6.60
C ALA A 60 -1.15 -11.54 -7.71
N VAL A 61 -0.81 -11.97 -8.92
CA VAL A 61 -0.66 -11.07 -10.08
C VAL A 61 -1.99 -10.43 -10.45
N TYR A 62 -3.08 -11.19 -10.47
CA TYR A 62 -4.41 -10.65 -10.78
C TYR A 62 -4.82 -9.56 -9.78
N LEU A 63 -4.67 -9.82 -8.48
CA LEU A 63 -4.96 -8.83 -7.44
C LEU A 63 -4.01 -7.62 -7.48
N THR A 64 -2.74 -7.82 -7.84
CA THR A 64 -1.79 -6.72 -8.00
C THR A 64 -2.18 -5.83 -9.18
N ILE A 65 -2.66 -6.42 -10.28
CA ILE A 65 -3.15 -5.67 -11.44
C ILE A 65 -4.43 -4.91 -11.09
N GLU A 66 -5.38 -5.55 -10.40
CA GLU A 66 -6.61 -4.89 -9.95
C GLU A 66 -6.31 -3.70 -9.04
N THR A 67 -5.43 -3.89 -8.04
CA THR A 67 -5.03 -2.80 -7.13
C THR A 67 -4.27 -1.69 -7.85
N LEU A 68 -3.39 -2.02 -8.80
CA LEU A 68 -2.69 -1.04 -9.63
C LEU A 68 -3.67 -0.22 -10.48
N LEU A 69 -4.65 -0.89 -11.09
CA LEU A 69 -5.66 -0.25 -11.94
C LEU A 69 -6.56 0.66 -11.10
N LEU A 70 -7.03 0.18 -9.94
CA LEU A 70 -7.78 0.99 -8.97
C LEU A 70 -6.98 2.20 -8.48
N ALA A 71 -5.69 2.05 -8.19
CA ALA A 71 -4.82 3.13 -7.77
C ALA A 71 -4.65 4.19 -8.88
N LEU A 72 -4.46 3.75 -10.14
CA LEU A 72 -4.36 4.65 -11.29
C LEU A 72 -5.67 5.42 -11.54
N LEU A 73 -6.81 4.75 -11.46
CA LEU A 73 -8.12 5.40 -11.59
C LEU A 73 -8.35 6.40 -10.44
N SER A 74 -8.01 6.01 -9.22
CA SER A 74 -8.12 6.89 -8.05
C SER A 74 -7.22 8.12 -8.20
N PHE A 75 -5.99 7.95 -8.70
CA PHE A 75 -5.09 9.06 -8.99
C PHE A 75 -5.66 10.03 -10.04
N LEU A 76 -6.24 9.52 -11.12
CA LEU A 76 -6.87 10.36 -12.14
C LEU A 76 -8.03 11.17 -11.56
N VAL A 77 -8.85 10.56 -10.70
CA VAL A 77 -9.96 11.25 -10.02
C VAL A 77 -9.42 12.32 -9.06
N LEU A 78 -8.43 11.99 -8.25
CA LEU A 78 -7.81 12.91 -7.30
C LEU A 78 -7.06 14.07 -7.98
N SER A 79 -6.50 13.85 -9.16
CA SER A 79 -5.76 14.85 -9.93
C SER A 79 -6.66 15.89 -10.62
N THR A 80 -7.98 15.78 -10.51
CA THR A 80 -8.88 16.78 -11.08
C THR A 80 -8.80 18.10 -10.29
N GLN A 81 -8.53 19.21 -10.99
CA GLN A 81 -8.38 20.55 -10.37
C GLN A 81 -9.58 20.94 -9.51
N SER A 82 -10.79 20.62 -9.97
CA SER A 82 -12.02 20.91 -9.24
C SER A 82 -12.09 20.24 -7.86
N LEU A 83 -11.61 19.00 -7.74
CA LEU A 83 -11.59 18.29 -6.47
C LEU A 83 -10.51 18.84 -5.54
N GLN A 84 -9.33 19.15 -6.08
CA GLN A 84 -8.22 19.71 -5.32
C GLN A 84 -8.54 21.09 -4.75
N GLU A 85 -9.17 21.97 -5.54
CA GLU A 85 -9.61 23.29 -5.09
C GLU A 85 -10.70 23.17 -4.02
N TRP A 86 -11.66 22.25 -4.18
CA TRP A 86 -12.75 22.06 -3.22
C TRP A 86 -12.26 21.58 -1.85
N VAL A 87 -11.30 20.64 -1.83
CA VAL A 87 -10.69 20.13 -0.60
C VAL A 87 -9.82 21.19 0.09
N LEU A 88 -9.09 22.02 -0.67
CA LEU A 88 -8.30 23.13 -0.11
C LEU A 88 -9.19 24.23 0.49
N LEU A 89 -10.32 24.52 -0.15
CA LEU A 89 -11.25 25.57 0.31
C LEU A 89 -12.05 25.15 1.55
N ASN A 90 -12.35 23.85 1.71
CA ASN A 90 -13.18 23.35 2.82
C ASN A 90 -12.59 22.08 3.45
N PRO A 91 -11.45 22.17 4.16
CA PRO A 91 -10.76 21.01 4.73
C PRO A 91 -11.58 20.30 5.80
N GLU A 92 -12.37 21.05 6.58
CA GLU A 92 -13.22 20.48 7.64
C GLU A 92 -14.34 19.59 7.07
N ILE A 93 -14.97 20.02 5.97
CA ILE A 93 -16.03 19.26 5.30
C ILE A 93 -15.43 18.06 4.57
N ALA A 94 -14.25 18.22 3.96
CA ALA A 94 -13.55 17.11 3.32
C ALA A 94 -13.18 16.01 4.33
N VAL A 95 -12.63 16.38 5.49
CA VAL A 95 -12.27 15.42 6.55
C VAL A 95 -13.50 14.74 7.12
N LEU A 96 -14.56 15.49 7.45
CA LEU A 96 -15.81 14.91 7.96
C LEU A 96 -16.51 14.06 6.90
N GLY A 97 -16.50 14.49 5.64
CA GLY A 97 -17.13 13.77 4.52
C GLY A 97 -16.43 12.45 4.23
N ILE A 98 -15.10 12.45 4.13
CA ILE A 98 -14.31 11.23 3.96
C ILE A 98 -14.47 10.33 5.18
N GLY A 99 -14.38 10.87 6.40
CA GLY A 99 -14.56 10.09 7.63
C GLY A 99 -15.94 9.46 7.79
N LEU A 100 -17.01 10.18 7.43
CA LEU A 100 -18.38 9.64 7.39
C LEU A 100 -18.54 8.59 6.30
N THR A 101 -17.95 8.81 5.13
CA THR A 101 -18.02 7.87 4.01
C THR A 101 -17.26 6.59 4.33
N ASP A 102 -16.06 6.69 4.91
CA ASP A 102 -15.29 5.54 5.41
C ASP A 102 -16.01 4.82 6.54
N TRP A 103 -16.68 5.55 7.44
CA TRP A 103 -17.50 4.96 8.50
C TRP A 103 -18.71 4.19 7.94
N LEU A 104 -19.33 4.70 6.87
CA LEU A 104 -20.52 4.12 6.24
C LEU A 104 -20.16 2.94 5.31
N ILE A 105 -19.05 3.06 4.57
CA ILE A 105 -18.47 2.00 3.73
C ILE A 105 -17.74 0.94 4.58
N GLY A 106 -17.45 1.26 5.85
CA GLY A 106 -16.72 0.50 6.86
C GLY A 106 -17.09 -0.98 6.95
N LYS A 107 -16.59 -1.75 5.99
CA LYS A 107 -16.47 -3.20 5.99
C LYS A 107 -15.10 -3.58 6.54
N TYR A 108 -14.72 -3.02 7.68
CA TYR A 108 -13.56 -3.45 8.44
C TYR A 108 -14.04 -4.02 9.78
N SER A 109 -14.17 -5.35 9.78
CA SER A 109 -13.97 -6.21 10.95
C SER A 109 -14.89 -6.09 12.17
N GLY A 110 -16.19 -5.86 11.97
CA GLY A 110 -17.16 -6.54 12.85
C GLY A 110 -17.98 -5.71 13.82
N LEU A 111 -18.45 -4.51 13.44
CA LEU A 111 -19.67 -3.96 14.04
C LEU A 111 -20.54 -3.34 12.96
N ARG A 112 -21.36 -4.19 12.33
CA ARG A 112 -22.55 -3.69 11.64
C ARG A 112 -23.41 -3.02 12.71
N LEU A 113 -23.51 -1.68 12.72
CA LEU A 113 -24.61 -1.00 13.41
C LEU A 113 -25.98 -1.60 13.02
N MET A 114 -26.06 -2.14 11.79
CA MET A 114 -27.18 -2.93 11.28
C MET A 114 -27.40 -4.28 11.98
N GLU A 115 -26.40 -4.87 12.64
CA GLU A 115 -26.58 -6.07 13.48
C GLU A 115 -26.97 -5.71 14.91
N MET A 116 -26.52 -4.58 15.45
CA MET A 116 -26.95 -4.14 16.78
C MET A 116 -28.46 -3.84 16.85
N TRP A 117 -29.05 -3.37 15.75
CA TRP A 117 -30.50 -3.26 15.62
C TRP A 117 -31.21 -4.62 15.46
N ARG A 118 -30.59 -5.59 14.78
CA ARG A 118 -31.17 -6.92 14.53
C ARG A 118 -31.08 -7.87 15.74
N PHE A 119 -30.03 -7.75 16.57
CA PHE A 119 -29.81 -8.60 17.75
C PHE A 119 -30.39 -8.04 19.06
N ARG A 120 -31.06 -6.88 19.04
CA ARG A 120 -31.76 -6.39 20.24
C ARG A 120 -32.96 -7.24 20.64
N LYS A 121 -33.50 -8.06 19.72
CA LYS A 121 -34.65 -8.94 19.98
C LYS A 121 -34.29 -10.31 20.55
N MET A 122 -33.03 -10.70 20.61
CA MET A 122 -32.60 -12.03 21.11
C MET A 122 -32.09 -12.02 22.56
N LEU A 123 -32.02 -10.86 23.22
CA LEU A 123 -31.59 -10.73 24.63
C LEU A 123 -32.77 -10.52 25.61
N ILE A 124 -34.01 -10.68 25.15
CA ILE A 124 -35.23 -10.50 25.96
C ILE A 124 -36.02 -11.83 26.05
N GLU A 125 -35.36 -12.97 25.83
CA GLU A 125 -35.90 -14.30 26.16
C GLU A 125 -35.03 -14.98 27.22
#